data_AF-A0A5K1GDB0-F1
#
_entry.id   AF-A0A5K1GDB0-F1
#
_cell.length_a   1.000
_cell.length_b   1.000
_cell.length_c   1.000
_cell.angle_alpha   90.00
_cell.angle_beta   90.00
_cell.angle_gamma   90.00
#
_symmetry.space_group_name_H-M   'P 1'
#
loop_
_entity.id
_entity.type
_entity.pdbx_description
1 polymer ?
#
loop_
_entity_poly.entity_id
_entity_poly.type
_entity_poly.pdbx_seq_one_letter_code
_entity_poly.pdbx_strand_id
1 'polypeptide(L)'
;LAQWIMSGGLVPPETSAAASEECEKMFRIGDRAGRSGYDKKKLLLYAMVSGCRRQVDRVLRDLPSLFTTIEDFLWFMLSAVRDDPSRVSSVPIDGLMPYKLEDLQVYLNKFEPSYYTKNGKDPLVYPYVLFLSIQLLPAVLYLFKEGGDEGYNVDAVHIAIALADHGAFSEDTGVRQKLGMLDAFAEVSSIIRQYGSLYLRQGNLPLALEYYAQAAAAVGGGRLSWVGRGNTDQQRQRNIMLRQLLTEILLRDGGIPFLLGTRGYGEEGELQRFFSDRVIQQKFLLEAARQCQEAGLYDK
;
A
#
# COMPACT_ATOMS: atom_id res chain seq x y z
N LEU A 1 -29.95 3.94 14.60
CA LEU A 1 -28.78 4.85 14.64
C LEU A 1 -27.96 4.69 15.92
N ALA A 2 -28.51 4.83 17.12
CA ALA A 2 -27.75 4.63 18.37
C ALA A 2 -26.95 3.32 18.40
N GLN A 3 -27.59 2.19 18.06
CA GLN A 3 -26.93 0.89 17.95
C GLN A 3 -25.80 0.86 16.90
N TRP A 4 -26.04 1.45 15.72
CA TRP A 4 -25.07 1.54 14.62
C TRP A 4 -23.82 2.33 15.05
N ILE A 5 -23.99 3.39 15.83
CA ILE A 5 -22.86 4.19 16.34
C ILE A 5 -22.07 3.40 17.38
N MET A 6 -22.75 2.75 18.32
CA MET A 6 -22.12 2.01 19.43
C MET A 6 -21.32 0.78 18.98
N SER A 7 -21.65 0.21 17.82
CA SER A 7 -21.07 -1.02 17.30
C SER A 7 -20.04 -0.80 16.18
N GLY A 8 -19.64 0.45 15.91
CA GLY A 8 -18.73 0.76 14.81
C GLY A 8 -19.34 0.54 13.42
N GLY A 9 -20.65 0.74 13.29
CA GLY A 9 -21.37 0.70 12.03
C GLY A 9 -22.25 -0.53 11.85
N LEU A 10 -22.26 -1.51 12.75
CA LEU A 10 -23.05 -2.74 12.61
C LEU A 10 -24.42 -2.62 13.29
N VAL A 11 -25.44 -3.32 12.81
CA VAL A 11 -26.72 -3.41 13.53
C VAL A 11 -27.18 -4.86 13.62
N PRO A 12 -27.99 -5.21 14.64
CA PRO A 12 -28.59 -6.54 14.72
C PRO A 12 -29.37 -6.87 13.43
N PRO A 13 -29.46 -8.17 13.05
CA PRO A 13 -30.15 -8.59 11.83
C PRO A 13 -31.58 -8.06 11.72
N GLU A 14 -32.31 -7.99 12.84
CA GLU A 14 -33.66 -7.45 12.90
C GLU A 14 -33.72 -5.96 12.50
N THR A 15 -32.78 -5.17 13.00
CA THR A 15 -32.68 -3.73 12.69
C THR A 15 -32.22 -3.50 11.25
N SER A 16 -31.29 -4.33 10.75
CA SER A 16 -30.88 -4.33 9.34
C SER A 16 -32.07 -4.65 8.42
N ALA A 17 -32.85 -5.68 8.74
CA ALA A 17 -34.03 -6.08 7.97
C ALA A 17 -35.10 -4.99 7.95
N ALA A 18 -35.43 -4.42 9.11
CA ALA A 18 -36.38 -3.30 9.21
C ALA A 18 -35.91 -2.08 8.40
N ALA A 19 -34.63 -1.74 8.45
CA ALA A 19 -34.06 -0.65 7.66
C ALA A 19 -34.12 -0.93 6.14
N SER A 20 -33.89 -2.17 5.72
CA SER A 20 -34.03 -2.59 4.32
C SER A 20 -35.49 -2.52 3.83
N GLU A 21 -36.45 -2.90 4.67
CA GLU A 21 -37.87 -2.79 4.35
C GLU A 21 -38.32 -1.33 4.20
N GLU A 22 -37.86 -0.44 5.08
CA GLU A 22 -38.12 0.99 4.97
C GLU A 22 -37.49 1.60 3.72
N CYS A 23 -36.28 1.16 3.31
CA CYS A 23 -35.71 1.53 2.01
C CYS A 23 -36.64 1.15 0.86
N GLU A 24 -37.12 -0.10 0.83
CA GLU A 24 -38.02 -0.57 -0.22
C GLU A 24 -39.33 0.22 -0.27
N LYS A 25 -39.90 0.55 0.89
CA LYS A 25 -41.10 1.40 0.96
C LYS A 25 -40.86 2.76 0.33
N MET A 26 -39.75 3.43 0.67
CA MET A 26 -39.40 4.73 0.12
C MET A 26 -39.17 4.66 -1.40
N PHE A 27 -38.45 3.65 -1.87
CA PHE A 27 -38.25 3.45 -3.30
C PHE A 27 -39.55 3.17 -4.07
N ARG A 28 -40.51 2.44 -3.48
CA ARG A 28 -41.84 2.18 -4.09
C ARG A 28 -42.73 3.40 -4.14
N ILE A 29 -42.61 4.29 -3.15
CA ILE A 29 -43.34 5.56 -3.13
C ILE A 29 -42.87 6.42 -4.31
N GLY A 30 -41.56 6.42 -4.58
CA GLY A 30 -40.96 7.06 -5.75
C GLY A 30 -41.11 8.58 -5.77
N ASP A 31 -40.46 9.23 -6.72
CA ASP A 31 -40.72 10.63 -7.08
C ASP A 31 -41.91 10.66 -8.06
N ARG A 32 -43.10 10.33 -7.57
CA ARG A 32 -44.32 10.43 -8.39
C ARG A 32 -44.60 11.91 -8.65
N ALA A 33 -44.69 12.30 -9.92
CA ALA A 33 -45.03 13.67 -10.31
C ALA A 33 -46.25 14.17 -9.53
N GLY A 34 -46.06 15.23 -8.74
CA GLY A 34 -47.13 15.87 -7.94
C GLY A 34 -47.22 15.48 -6.46
N ARG A 35 -46.30 14.66 -5.91
CA ARG A 35 -46.16 14.47 -4.45
C ARG A 35 -44.81 15.02 -3.99
N SER A 36 -44.75 15.53 -2.75
CA SER A 36 -43.46 15.76 -2.09
C SER A 36 -42.72 14.41 -2.07
N GLY A 37 -41.62 14.32 -2.82
CA GLY A 37 -40.80 13.10 -2.85
C GLY A 37 -40.35 12.68 -1.46
N TYR A 38 -39.86 11.45 -1.33
CA TYR A 38 -39.24 10.99 -0.09
C TYR A 38 -37.92 11.73 0.15
N ASP A 39 -37.55 11.92 1.42
CA ASP A 39 -36.27 12.54 1.76
C ASP A 39 -35.10 11.62 1.35
N LYS A 40 -34.35 12.07 0.34
CA LYS A 40 -33.18 11.36 -0.22
C LYS A 40 -32.09 11.13 0.82
N LYS A 41 -31.90 12.06 1.77
CA LYS A 41 -30.93 11.91 2.87
C LYS A 41 -31.39 10.84 3.85
N LYS A 42 -32.68 10.79 4.14
CA LYS A 42 -33.29 9.75 4.97
C LYS A 42 -33.14 8.37 4.33
N LEU A 43 -33.38 8.25 3.02
CA LEU A 43 -33.15 7.00 2.29
C LEU A 43 -31.69 6.53 2.39
N LEU A 44 -30.73 7.45 2.19
CA LEU A 44 -29.30 7.13 2.28
C LEU A 44 -28.93 6.56 3.66
N LEU A 45 -29.47 7.14 4.73
CA LEU A 45 -29.27 6.62 6.09
C LEU A 45 -29.83 5.20 6.26
N TYR A 46 -31.04 4.92 5.76
CA TYR A 46 -31.59 3.57 5.83
C TYR A 46 -30.78 2.57 5.00
N ALA A 47 -30.27 2.98 3.82
CA ALA A 47 -29.43 2.12 2.99
C ALA A 47 -28.14 1.73 3.72
N MET A 48 -27.44 2.71 4.32
CA MET A 48 -26.22 2.47 5.12
C MET A 48 -26.48 1.59 6.34
N VAL A 49 -27.55 1.87 7.09
CA VAL A 49 -27.92 1.10 8.29
C VAL A 49 -28.34 -0.33 7.92
N SER A 50 -29.01 -0.52 6.78
CA SER A 50 -29.40 -1.85 6.32
C SER A 50 -28.20 -2.74 6.05
N GLY A 51 -27.07 -2.18 5.57
CA GLY A 51 -25.92 -2.96 5.11
C GLY A 51 -26.22 -3.88 3.93
N CYS A 52 -27.36 -3.70 3.26
CA CYS A 52 -27.81 -4.56 2.17
C CYS A 52 -27.29 -4.03 0.83
N ARG A 53 -26.50 -4.85 0.13
CA ARG A 53 -25.94 -4.54 -1.19
C ARG A 53 -27.00 -4.08 -2.18
N ARG A 54 -28.15 -4.77 -2.25
CA ARG A 54 -29.26 -4.39 -3.13
C ARG A 54 -29.73 -2.94 -2.92
N GLN A 55 -29.81 -2.47 -1.66
CA GLN A 55 -30.24 -1.10 -1.38
C GLN A 55 -29.18 -0.09 -1.79
N VAL A 56 -27.92 -0.39 -1.50
CA VAL A 56 -26.78 0.45 -1.87
C VAL A 56 -26.66 0.57 -3.41
N ASP A 57 -26.68 -0.54 -4.15
CA ASP A 57 -26.69 -0.56 -5.62
C ASP A 57 -27.83 0.30 -6.20
N ARG A 58 -29.01 0.22 -5.57
CA ARG A 58 -30.18 0.99 -6.00
C ARG A 58 -30.02 2.48 -5.73
N VAL A 59 -29.45 2.88 -4.59
CA VAL A 59 -29.13 4.29 -4.31
C VAL A 59 -28.15 4.84 -5.34
N LEU A 60 -27.08 4.11 -5.64
CA LEU A 60 -26.06 4.52 -6.61
C LEU A 60 -26.65 4.71 -8.03
N ARG A 61 -27.54 3.80 -8.43
CA ARG A 61 -28.18 3.84 -9.75
C ARG A 61 -29.27 4.90 -9.87
N ASP A 62 -30.16 4.97 -8.87
CA ASP A 62 -31.37 5.79 -8.97
C ASP A 62 -31.12 7.25 -8.52
N LEU A 63 -30.08 7.50 -7.71
CA LEU A 63 -29.75 8.82 -7.14
C LEU A 63 -28.27 9.22 -7.28
N PRO A 64 -27.66 9.14 -8.48
CA PRO A 64 -26.23 9.44 -8.67
C PRO A 64 -25.87 10.90 -8.31
N SER A 65 -26.83 11.83 -8.44
CA SER A 65 -26.63 13.24 -8.11
C SER A 65 -26.38 13.52 -6.62
N LEU A 66 -26.58 12.53 -5.74
CA LEU A 66 -26.21 12.64 -4.33
C LEU A 66 -24.70 12.59 -4.10
N PHE A 67 -23.95 12.03 -5.06
CA PHE A 67 -22.51 11.85 -4.99
C PHE A 67 -21.86 12.78 -6.02
N THR A 68 -21.62 14.02 -5.61
CA THR A 68 -21.09 15.05 -6.50
C THR A 68 -19.58 14.95 -6.67
N THR A 69 -18.90 14.31 -5.71
CA THR A 69 -17.46 14.12 -5.68
C THR A 69 -17.11 12.64 -5.53
N ILE A 70 -15.86 12.29 -5.86
CA ILE A 70 -15.36 10.93 -5.66
C ILE A 70 -15.27 10.60 -4.16
N GLU A 71 -15.03 11.60 -3.32
CA GLU A 71 -15.03 11.50 -1.87
C GLU A 71 -16.41 11.14 -1.32
N ASP A 72 -17.48 11.77 -1.82
CA ASP A 72 -18.87 11.44 -1.43
C ASP A 72 -19.18 9.97 -1.75
N PHE A 73 -18.78 9.53 -2.94
CA PHE A 73 -18.96 8.15 -3.41
C PHE A 73 -18.16 7.16 -2.54
N LEU A 74 -16.87 7.41 -2.34
CA LEU A 74 -15.99 6.52 -1.57
C LEU A 74 -16.43 6.45 -0.10
N TRP A 75 -16.78 7.58 0.52
CA TRP A 75 -17.28 7.61 1.89
C TRP A 75 -18.52 6.72 2.04
N PHE A 76 -19.47 6.84 1.11
CA PHE A 76 -20.69 6.04 1.13
C PHE A 76 -20.40 4.54 0.93
N MET A 77 -19.56 4.20 -0.05
CA MET A 77 -19.18 2.82 -0.33
C MET A 77 -18.41 2.18 0.83
N LEU A 78 -17.40 2.86 1.37
CA LEU A 78 -16.62 2.37 2.51
C LEU A 78 -17.48 2.21 3.77
N SER A 79 -18.48 3.08 3.97
CA SER A 79 -19.44 2.93 5.06
C SER A 79 -20.37 1.71 4.90
N ALA A 80 -20.51 1.21 3.67
CA ALA A 80 -21.32 0.03 3.34
C ALA A 80 -20.49 -1.27 3.33
N VAL A 81 -19.15 -1.18 3.35
CA VAL A 81 -18.26 -2.34 3.43
C VAL A 81 -18.38 -3.01 4.80
N ARG A 82 -18.41 -4.34 4.81
CA ARG A 82 -18.46 -5.17 6.02
C ARG A 82 -17.47 -6.31 5.90
N ASP A 83 -16.57 -6.43 6.87
CA ASP A 83 -15.77 -7.61 7.06
C ASP A 83 -16.59 -8.64 7.85
N ASP A 84 -16.73 -9.86 7.32
CA ASP A 84 -17.48 -10.94 7.98
C ASP A 84 -16.50 -11.94 8.62
N PRO A 85 -16.20 -11.84 9.92
CA PRO A 85 -15.35 -12.81 10.60
C PRO A 85 -16.10 -14.12 10.96
N SER A 86 -17.39 -14.26 10.63
CA SER A 86 -18.27 -15.17 11.38
C SER A 86 -19.30 -15.98 10.58
N ARG A 87 -19.13 -16.19 9.27
CA ARG A 87 -20.03 -17.09 8.51
C ARG A 87 -19.35 -18.32 7.95
N VAL A 88 -19.23 -19.31 8.81
CA VAL A 88 -19.36 -20.72 8.42
C VAL A 88 -20.87 -21.03 8.41
N SER A 89 -21.42 -21.44 7.27
CA SER A 89 -22.79 -21.96 7.11
C SER A 89 -23.94 -20.94 6.98
N SER A 90 -24.13 -20.44 5.76
CA SER A 90 -25.47 -20.26 5.17
C SER A 90 -25.33 -20.07 3.66
N VAL A 91 -26.17 -20.73 2.86
CA VAL A 91 -26.22 -20.53 1.40
C VAL A 91 -26.44 -19.04 1.10
N PRO A 92 -25.57 -18.38 0.33
CA PRO A 92 -25.74 -16.96 0.04
C PRO A 92 -26.98 -16.77 -0.83
N ILE A 93 -27.93 -15.99 -0.32
CA ILE A 93 -29.00 -15.42 -1.15
C ILE A 93 -28.41 -14.17 -1.81
N ASP A 94 -28.45 -14.15 -3.14
CA ASP A 94 -27.89 -13.09 -3.97
C ASP A 94 -28.47 -11.70 -3.60
N GLY A 95 -27.61 -10.69 -3.52
CA GLY A 95 -27.98 -9.30 -3.16
C GLY A 95 -28.26 -9.01 -1.68
N LEU A 96 -28.30 -10.01 -0.79
CA LEU A 96 -28.44 -9.82 0.67
C LEU A 96 -27.10 -9.75 1.41
N MET A 97 -26.02 -10.16 0.77
CA MET A 97 -24.68 -10.03 1.34
C MET A 97 -24.22 -8.57 1.32
N PRO A 98 -23.52 -8.11 2.37
CA PRO A 98 -22.94 -6.78 2.37
C PRO A 98 -21.82 -6.67 1.34
N TYR A 99 -21.44 -5.45 0.98
CA TYR A 99 -20.23 -5.23 0.18
C TYR A 99 -19.01 -5.65 0.98
N LYS A 100 -18.06 -6.29 0.29
CA LYS A 100 -16.70 -6.44 0.79
C LYS A 100 -15.80 -5.38 0.18
N LEU A 101 -14.62 -5.18 0.78
CA LEU A 101 -13.62 -4.27 0.24
C LEU A 101 -13.23 -4.68 -1.19
N GLU A 102 -13.18 -5.98 -1.49
CA GLU A 102 -12.84 -6.48 -2.82
C GLU A 102 -13.86 -6.08 -3.89
N ASP A 103 -15.14 -6.03 -3.54
CA ASP A 103 -16.18 -5.59 -4.47
C ASP A 103 -15.95 -4.13 -4.89
N LEU A 104 -15.57 -3.28 -3.93
CA LEU A 104 -15.26 -1.88 -4.19
C LEU A 104 -14.00 -1.74 -5.05
N GLN A 105 -12.92 -2.46 -4.70
CA GLN A 105 -11.68 -2.45 -5.47
C GLN A 105 -11.91 -2.93 -6.92
N VAL A 106 -12.67 -4.02 -7.11
CA VAL A 106 -13.04 -4.52 -8.44
C VAL A 106 -13.85 -3.49 -9.21
N TYR A 107 -14.78 -2.78 -8.55
CA TYR A 107 -15.55 -1.71 -9.20
C TYR A 107 -14.66 -0.55 -9.66
N LEU A 108 -13.79 -0.05 -8.78
CA LEU A 108 -12.90 1.07 -9.08
C LEU A 108 -11.92 0.75 -10.22
N ASN A 109 -11.43 -0.48 -10.26
CA ASN A 109 -10.48 -0.94 -11.28
C ASN A 109 -11.10 -1.22 -12.65
N LYS A 110 -12.42 -1.06 -12.82
CA LYS A 110 -13.05 -1.07 -14.16
C LYS A 110 -12.69 0.15 -14.99
N PHE A 111 -12.30 1.24 -14.31
CA PHE A 111 -11.98 2.50 -14.94
C PHE A 111 -10.46 2.64 -15.03
N GLU A 112 -9.97 3.02 -16.22
CA GLU A 112 -8.56 3.33 -16.44
C GLU A 112 -8.12 4.56 -15.62
N PRO A 113 -6.82 4.71 -15.30
CA PRO A 113 -6.32 5.87 -14.55
C PRO A 113 -6.74 7.23 -15.14
N SER A 114 -6.81 7.32 -16.47
CA SER A 114 -7.21 8.52 -17.21
C SER A 114 -8.63 9.00 -16.90
N TYR A 115 -9.53 8.10 -16.50
CA TYR A 115 -10.88 8.42 -16.04
C TYR A 115 -10.84 9.32 -14.80
N TYR A 116 -9.97 9.00 -13.85
CA TYR A 116 -9.83 9.72 -12.60
C TYR A 116 -8.99 10.99 -12.75
N THR A 117 -7.91 10.92 -13.51
CA THR A 117 -6.98 12.05 -13.67
C THR A 117 -7.45 13.09 -14.69
N LYS A 118 -8.61 12.89 -15.31
CA LYS A 118 -9.13 13.73 -16.41
C LYS A 118 -8.08 13.91 -17.52
N ASN A 119 -7.45 12.80 -17.92
CA ASN A 119 -6.31 12.76 -18.85
C ASN A 119 -5.08 13.54 -18.34
N GLY A 120 -4.70 13.35 -17.08
CA GLY A 120 -3.50 13.94 -16.49
C GLY A 120 -3.64 15.37 -15.97
N LYS A 121 -4.83 15.98 -16.02
CA LYS A 121 -5.08 17.29 -15.40
C LYS A 121 -5.02 17.24 -13.88
N ASP A 122 -5.53 16.14 -13.30
CA ASP A 122 -5.59 15.90 -11.86
C ASP A 122 -4.85 14.59 -11.50
N PRO A 123 -3.50 14.53 -11.66
CA PRO A 123 -2.73 13.27 -11.61
C PRO A 123 -2.78 12.56 -10.25
N LEU A 124 -3.10 13.28 -9.16
CA LEU A 124 -3.15 12.74 -7.81
C LEU A 124 -4.47 12.08 -7.43
N VAL A 125 -5.55 12.27 -8.22
CA VAL A 125 -6.87 11.72 -7.88
C VAL A 125 -6.86 10.20 -7.95
N TYR A 126 -6.19 9.61 -8.94
CA TYR A 126 -6.10 8.16 -9.07
C TYR A 126 -5.35 7.48 -7.89
N PRO A 127 -4.12 7.87 -7.54
CA PRO A 127 -3.42 7.29 -6.39
C PRO A 127 -4.16 7.55 -5.07
N TYR A 128 -4.84 8.69 -4.93
CA TYR A 128 -5.72 8.96 -3.79
C TYR A 128 -6.86 7.94 -3.67
N VAL A 129 -7.55 7.63 -4.78
CA VAL A 129 -8.61 6.60 -4.83
C VAL A 129 -8.03 5.22 -4.47
N LEU A 130 -6.84 4.89 -4.95
CA LEU A 130 -6.17 3.63 -4.64
C LEU A 130 -5.80 3.52 -3.15
N PHE A 131 -5.25 4.58 -2.54
CA PHE A 131 -4.94 4.58 -1.11
C PHE A 131 -6.18 4.44 -0.24
N LEU A 132 -7.26 5.17 -0.55
CA LEU A 132 -8.52 5.06 0.20
C LEU A 132 -9.19 3.70 0.07
N SER A 133 -8.92 2.96 -1.01
CA SER A 133 -9.39 1.59 -1.21
C SER A 133 -8.36 0.53 -0.80
N ILE A 134 -7.29 0.92 -0.09
CA ILE A 134 -6.24 0.02 0.45
C ILE A 134 -5.48 -0.72 -0.67
N GLN A 135 -5.50 -0.20 -1.90
CA GLN A 135 -4.70 -0.70 -3.02
C GLN A 135 -3.30 -0.08 -3.00
N LEU A 136 -2.56 -0.35 -1.93
CA LEU A 136 -1.34 0.38 -1.56
C LEU A 136 -0.21 0.26 -2.58
N LEU A 137 0.13 -0.97 -2.99
CA LEU A 137 1.22 -1.20 -3.95
C LEU A 137 0.91 -0.60 -5.34
N PRO A 138 -0.28 -0.81 -5.93
CA PRO A 138 -0.67 -0.09 -7.15
C PRO A 138 -0.56 1.44 -7.05
N ALA A 139 -0.95 2.02 -5.91
CA ALA A 139 -0.87 3.47 -5.70
C ALA A 139 0.58 3.99 -5.74
N VAL A 140 1.47 3.31 -5.02
CA VAL A 140 2.91 3.64 -4.99
C VAL A 140 3.54 3.47 -6.37
N LEU A 141 3.26 2.35 -7.06
CA LEU A 141 3.80 2.09 -8.39
C LEU A 141 3.34 3.12 -9.42
N TYR A 142 2.08 3.56 -9.33
CA TYR A 142 1.55 4.60 -10.20
C TYR A 142 2.28 5.93 -10.00
N LEU A 143 2.40 6.40 -8.75
CA LEU A 143 3.12 7.63 -8.42
C LEU A 143 4.58 7.59 -8.86
N PHE A 144 5.24 6.44 -8.72
CA PHE A 144 6.64 6.28 -9.12
C PHE A 144 6.83 6.33 -10.65
N LYS A 145 5.88 5.78 -11.43
CA LYS A 145 6.00 5.65 -12.89
C LYS A 145 5.48 6.86 -13.68
N GLU A 146 4.34 7.42 -13.30
CA GLU A 146 3.65 8.45 -14.10
C GLU A 146 4.03 9.90 -13.75
N GLY A 147 5.06 10.11 -12.95
CA GLY A 147 5.41 11.44 -12.44
C GLY A 147 5.73 12.54 -13.47
N GLY A 148 6.01 12.26 -14.74
CA GLY A 148 6.43 13.30 -15.70
C GLY A 148 7.72 14.03 -15.27
N ASP A 149 7.96 15.23 -15.82
CA ASP A 149 9.22 15.99 -15.65
C ASP A 149 9.45 16.56 -14.23
N GLU A 150 8.41 16.66 -13.39
CA GLU A 150 8.49 17.10 -11.97
C GLU A 150 8.15 15.96 -10.98
N GLY A 151 8.31 14.71 -11.41
CA GLY A 151 7.56 13.58 -10.85
C GLY A 151 7.56 13.30 -9.35
N TYR A 152 6.47 12.67 -8.92
CA TYR A 152 6.19 12.22 -7.55
C TYR A 152 7.01 10.99 -7.12
N ASN A 153 8.16 10.75 -7.73
CA ASN A 153 9.00 9.59 -7.44
C ASN A 153 9.57 9.66 -6.01
N VAL A 154 9.90 10.86 -5.53
CA VAL A 154 10.35 11.12 -4.17
C VAL A 154 9.24 10.74 -3.19
N ASP A 155 8.04 11.27 -3.39
CA ASP A 155 6.88 10.97 -2.54
C ASP A 155 6.56 9.48 -2.56
N ALA A 156 6.55 8.85 -3.74
CA ALA A 156 6.30 7.42 -3.89
C ALA A 156 7.28 6.58 -3.07
N VAL A 157 8.57 6.89 -3.14
CA VAL A 157 9.62 6.17 -2.39
C VAL A 157 9.43 6.32 -0.88
N HIS A 158 9.16 7.53 -0.40
CA HIS A 158 9.00 7.78 1.03
C HIS A 158 7.70 7.18 1.59
N ILE A 159 6.60 7.24 0.82
CA ILE A 159 5.36 6.54 1.15
C ILE A 159 5.62 5.02 1.20
N ALA A 160 6.36 4.46 0.24
CA ALA A 160 6.67 3.04 0.21
C ALA A 160 7.48 2.59 1.44
N ILE A 161 8.48 3.37 1.86
CA ILE A 161 9.25 3.14 3.09
C ILE A 161 8.32 3.17 4.31
N ALA A 162 7.49 4.20 4.44
CA ALA A 162 6.57 4.35 5.56
C ALA A 162 5.58 3.17 5.64
N LEU A 163 5.00 2.75 4.51
CA LEU A 163 4.09 1.61 4.45
C LEU A 163 4.78 0.29 4.78
N ALA A 164 6.00 0.08 4.29
CA ALA A 164 6.79 -1.12 4.62
C ALA A 164 7.12 -1.18 6.11
N ASP A 165 7.47 -0.05 6.72
CA ASP A 165 7.79 0.04 8.15
C ASP A 165 6.61 -0.22 9.08
N HIS A 166 5.39 0.05 8.61
CA HIS A 166 4.16 -0.27 9.31
C HIS A 166 3.62 -1.67 8.96
N GLY A 167 4.33 -2.44 8.13
CA GLY A 167 3.89 -3.77 7.73
C GLY A 167 2.65 -3.77 6.82
N ALA A 168 2.32 -2.65 6.18
CA ALA A 168 1.08 -2.50 5.42
C ALA A 168 1.03 -3.40 4.15
N PHE A 169 2.17 -3.93 3.71
CA PHE A 169 2.26 -4.90 2.61
C PHE A 169 2.18 -6.37 3.07
N SER A 170 2.08 -6.62 4.39
CA SER A 170 2.03 -7.97 4.96
C SER A 170 0.63 -8.52 5.19
N GLU A 171 -0.42 -7.69 5.09
CA GLU A 171 -1.77 -8.08 5.43
C GLU A 171 -2.61 -8.52 4.20
N ASP A 172 -3.19 -9.72 4.35
CA ASP A 172 -4.14 -10.39 3.45
C ASP A 172 -5.48 -9.65 3.40
N THR A 173 -5.47 -8.39 2.97
CA THR A 173 -6.67 -7.54 2.89
C THR A 173 -6.91 -7.08 1.45
N GLY A 174 -7.77 -7.81 0.76
CA GLY A 174 -8.52 -7.29 -0.37
C GLY A 174 -7.83 -7.32 -1.73
N VAL A 175 -8.45 -8.07 -2.64
CA VAL A 175 -8.04 -8.41 -4.01
C VAL A 175 -6.64 -9.01 -4.03
N ARG A 176 -6.68 -10.35 -3.98
CA ARG A 176 -5.71 -11.29 -4.54
C ARG A 176 -5.41 -10.97 -6.01
N GLN A 177 -4.79 -9.82 -6.31
CA GLN A 177 -3.96 -9.71 -7.49
C GLN A 177 -2.91 -10.80 -7.35
N LYS A 178 -2.60 -11.50 -8.44
CA LYS A 178 -1.81 -12.74 -8.50
C LYS A 178 -0.35 -12.62 -8.02
N LEU A 179 -0.02 -11.54 -7.33
CA LEU A 179 1.27 -11.18 -6.80
C LEU A 179 1.33 -11.63 -5.33
N GLY A 180 2.18 -12.59 -5.01
CA GLY A 180 2.34 -13.06 -3.63
C GLY A 180 2.90 -11.97 -2.72
N MET A 181 2.71 -12.09 -1.40
CA MET A 181 3.26 -11.15 -0.40
C MET A 181 4.77 -10.86 -0.60
N LEU A 182 5.55 -11.86 -0.97
CA LEU A 182 6.99 -11.72 -1.27
C LEU A 182 7.28 -10.80 -2.46
N ASP A 183 6.34 -10.73 -3.40
CA ASP A 183 6.46 -9.99 -4.63
C ASP A 183 6.16 -8.48 -4.39
N ALA A 184 5.25 -8.17 -3.46
CA ALA A 184 5.00 -6.79 -3.01
C ALA A 184 6.23 -6.17 -2.32
N PHE A 185 6.87 -6.91 -1.41
CA PHE A 185 8.09 -6.44 -0.75
C PHE A 185 9.26 -6.28 -1.72
N ALA A 186 9.38 -7.17 -2.72
CA ALA A 186 10.39 -7.08 -3.76
C ALA A 186 10.18 -5.84 -4.65
N GLU A 187 8.95 -5.55 -5.06
CA GLU A 187 8.61 -4.37 -5.86
C GLU A 187 8.89 -3.07 -5.09
N VAL A 188 8.45 -2.97 -3.83
CA VAL A 188 8.73 -1.80 -2.98
C VAL A 188 10.24 -1.59 -2.81
N SER A 189 10.96 -2.67 -2.55
CA SER A 189 12.42 -2.61 -2.44
C SER A 189 13.11 -2.19 -3.73
N SER A 190 12.62 -2.67 -4.88
CA SER A 190 13.12 -2.31 -6.19
C SER A 190 12.99 -0.80 -6.45
N ILE A 191 11.85 -0.21 -6.11
CA ILE A 191 11.60 1.23 -6.23
C ILE A 191 12.58 2.04 -5.36
N ILE A 192 12.73 1.66 -4.09
CA ILE A 192 13.63 2.35 -3.14
C ILE A 192 15.08 2.24 -3.62
N ARG A 193 15.51 1.05 -4.05
CA ARG A 193 16.85 0.82 -4.61
C ARG A 193 17.07 1.64 -5.89
N GLN A 194 16.11 1.65 -6.81
CA GLN A 194 16.22 2.41 -8.05
C GLN A 194 16.41 3.90 -7.76
N TYR A 195 15.68 4.44 -6.78
CA TYR A 195 15.84 5.81 -6.34
C TYR A 195 17.21 6.06 -5.68
N GLY A 196 17.66 5.18 -4.76
CA GLY A 196 18.99 5.25 -4.16
C GLY A 196 20.13 5.20 -5.19
N SER A 197 19.95 4.43 -6.27
CA SER A 197 20.94 4.31 -7.35
C SER A 197 21.21 5.64 -8.08
N LEU A 198 20.26 6.58 -8.08
CA LEU A 198 20.47 7.92 -8.63
C LEU A 198 21.56 8.66 -7.88
N TYR A 199 21.52 8.61 -6.54
CA TYR A 199 22.54 9.22 -5.68
C TYR A 199 23.88 8.51 -5.76
N LEU A 200 23.86 7.18 -5.91
CA LEU A 200 25.08 6.41 -6.14
C LEU A 200 25.79 6.86 -7.43
N ARG A 201 25.03 7.10 -8.51
CA ARG A 201 25.57 7.60 -9.79
C ARG A 201 26.08 9.04 -9.70
N GLN A 202 25.52 9.85 -8.80
CA GLN A 202 25.95 11.22 -8.54
C GLN A 202 27.16 11.30 -7.58
N GLY A 203 27.63 10.16 -7.04
CA GLY A 203 28.72 10.12 -6.06
C GLY A 203 28.32 10.46 -4.62
N ASN A 204 27.02 10.63 -4.35
CA ASN A 204 26.51 10.85 -2.99
C ASN A 204 26.33 9.51 -2.26
N LEU A 205 27.45 8.95 -1.80
CA LEU A 205 27.49 7.66 -1.10
C LEU A 205 26.68 7.64 0.21
N PRO A 206 26.69 8.70 1.05
CA PRO A 206 25.88 8.72 2.28
C PRO A 206 24.39 8.53 2.00
N LEU A 207 23.84 9.27 1.03
CA LEU A 207 22.42 9.19 0.73
C LEU A 207 22.05 7.89 0.02
N ALA A 208 22.93 7.39 -0.87
CA ALA A 208 22.76 6.09 -1.49
C ALA A 208 22.70 4.96 -0.45
N LEU A 209 23.58 5.01 0.57
CA LEU A 209 23.61 4.03 1.65
C LEU A 209 22.29 3.99 2.43
N GLU A 210 21.73 5.15 2.78
CA GLU A 210 20.46 5.20 3.53
C GLU A 210 19.30 4.59 2.72
N TYR A 211 19.17 4.91 1.43
CA TYR A 211 18.13 4.28 0.59
C TYR A 211 18.39 2.78 0.38
N TYR A 212 19.64 2.36 0.23
CA TYR A 212 19.98 0.95 0.08
C TYR A 212 19.69 0.15 1.36
N ALA A 213 19.96 0.73 2.52
CA ALA A 213 19.57 0.19 3.81
C ALA A 213 18.05 0.02 3.92
N GLN A 214 17.28 1.04 3.52
CA GLN A 214 15.81 0.97 3.51
C GLN A 214 15.27 -0.03 2.49
N ALA A 215 15.87 -0.13 1.30
CA ALA A 215 15.49 -1.11 0.29
C ALA A 215 15.67 -2.54 0.81
N ALA A 216 16.81 -2.83 1.44
CA ALA A 216 17.04 -4.12 2.09
C ALA A 216 16.00 -4.36 3.20
N ALA A 217 15.79 -3.37 4.07
CA ALA A 217 14.82 -3.47 5.16
C ALA A 217 13.40 -3.76 4.66
N ALA A 218 12.96 -3.12 3.57
CA ALA A 218 11.65 -3.36 2.97
C ALA A 218 11.46 -4.84 2.58
N VAL A 219 12.45 -5.50 1.93
CA VAL A 219 12.39 -6.95 1.67
C VAL A 219 12.33 -7.77 2.96
N GLY A 220 12.99 -7.28 4.02
CA GLY A 220 12.98 -7.87 5.34
C GLY A 220 11.69 -7.68 6.15
N GLY A 221 10.67 -7.00 5.62
CA GLY A 221 9.44 -6.64 6.36
C GLY A 221 9.52 -5.28 7.06
N GLY A 222 10.31 -4.35 6.54
CA GLY A 222 10.44 -2.97 7.03
C GLY A 222 11.07 -2.88 8.42
N ARG A 223 10.51 -2.03 9.28
CA ARG A 223 10.94 -1.75 10.65
C ARG A 223 11.22 -2.99 11.50
N LEU A 224 10.37 -4.01 11.39
CA LEU A 224 10.51 -5.26 12.15
C LEU A 224 11.80 -6.00 11.79
N SER A 225 12.31 -5.78 10.58
CA SER A 225 13.56 -6.36 10.13
C SER A 225 14.72 -5.86 10.99
N TRP A 226 14.80 -4.55 11.25
CA TRP A 226 15.86 -3.91 12.05
C TRP A 226 15.94 -4.45 13.48
N VAL A 227 14.79 -4.76 14.09
CA VAL A 227 14.71 -5.25 15.48
C VAL A 227 14.92 -6.77 15.57
N GLY A 228 15.14 -7.46 14.44
CA GLY A 228 15.32 -8.92 14.41
C GLY A 228 14.03 -9.70 14.72
N ARG A 229 12.87 -9.05 14.61
CA ARG A 229 11.55 -9.64 14.90
C ARG A 229 10.79 -10.12 13.67
N GLY A 230 11.35 -9.89 12.47
CA GLY A 230 10.81 -10.41 11.20
C GLY A 230 10.98 -11.93 11.03
N ASN A 231 10.28 -12.49 10.04
CA ASN A 231 10.40 -13.90 9.66
C ASN A 231 11.85 -14.26 9.29
N THR A 232 12.32 -15.47 9.63
CA THR A 232 13.67 -15.96 9.30
C THR A 232 13.99 -15.88 7.82
N ASP A 233 13.01 -16.15 6.95
CA ASP A 233 13.21 -16.08 5.49
C ASP A 233 13.35 -14.63 5.02
N GLN A 234 12.53 -13.72 5.54
CA GLN A 234 12.64 -12.28 5.26
C GLN A 234 13.98 -11.71 5.75
N GLN A 235 14.43 -12.12 6.94
CA GLN A 235 15.74 -11.73 7.47
C GLN A 235 16.89 -12.22 6.59
N ARG A 236 16.79 -13.46 6.08
CA ARG A 236 17.76 -13.99 5.13
C ARG A 236 17.78 -13.18 3.84
N GLN A 237 16.62 -12.87 3.26
CA GLN A 237 16.52 -12.08 2.03
C GLN A 237 17.06 -10.66 2.22
N ARG A 238 16.72 -10.00 3.33
CA ARG A 238 17.30 -8.70 3.70
C ARG A 238 18.82 -8.75 3.75
N ASN A 239 19.40 -9.74 4.43
CA ASN A 239 20.86 -9.84 4.59
C ASN A 239 21.56 -10.09 3.26
N ILE A 240 20.96 -10.88 2.36
CA ILE A 240 21.49 -11.10 1.01
C ILE A 240 21.48 -9.77 0.23
N MET A 241 20.35 -9.07 0.22
CA MET A 241 20.22 -7.81 -0.50
C MET A 241 21.14 -6.72 0.06
N LEU A 242 21.21 -6.59 1.38
CA LEU A 242 22.09 -5.62 2.04
C LEU A 242 23.55 -5.83 1.64
N ARG A 243 24.03 -7.08 1.63
CA ARG A 243 25.39 -7.39 1.19
C ARG A 243 25.62 -6.99 -0.26
N GLN A 244 24.69 -7.31 -1.16
CA GLN A 244 24.80 -6.93 -2.57
C GLN A 244 24.89 -5.41 -2.73
N LEU A 245 24.03 -4.67 -2.05
CA LEU A 245 23.99 -3.20 -2.11
C LEU A 245 25.22 -2.53 -1.47
N LEU A 246 25.75 -3.09 -0.38
CA LEU A 246 27.00 -2.63 0.22
C LEU A 246 28.19 -2.90 -0.71
N THR A 247 28.21 -4.04 -1.41
CA THR A 247 29.22 -4.32 -2.44
C THR A 247 29.12 -3.29 -3.58
N GLU A 248 27.91 -2.93 -4.03
CA GLU A 248 27.75 -1.87 -5.05
C GLU A 248 28.37 -0.54 -4.60
N ILE A 249 28.28 -0.19 -3.31
CA ILE A 249 28.92 1.02 -2.74
C ILE A 249 30.44 0.85 -2.66
N LEU A 250 30.95 -0.29 -2.18
CA LEU A 250 32.40 -0.56 -2.09
C LEU A 250 33.11 -0.36 -3.43
N LEU A 251 32.46 -0.80 -4.51
CA LEU A 251 33.00 -0.73 -5.87
C LEU A 251 33.06 0.70 -6.44
N ARG A 252 32.35 1.68 -5.84
CA ARG A 252 32.42 3.08 -6.26
C ARG A 252 33.67 3.78 -5.76
N ASP A 253 34.04 4.84 -6.45
CA ASP A 253 35.10 5.75 -6.01
C ASP A 253 34.74 6.34 -4.65
N GLY A 254 35.70 6.32 -3.70
CA GLY A 254 35.44 6.69 -2.31
C GLY A 254 34.67 5.66 -1.48
N GLY A 255 34.17 4.57 -2.06
CA GLY A 255 33.39 3.53 -1.36
C GLY A 255 34.14 2.82 -0.24
N ILE A 256 35.41 2.48 -0.48
CA ILE A 256 36.30 1.84 0.50
C ILE A 256 36.52 2.72 1.74
N PRO A 257 37.04 3.96 1.62
CA PRO A 257 37.22 4.81 2.80
C PRO A 257 35.89 5.19 3.46
N PHE A 258 34.80 5.26 2.71
CA PHE A 258 33.47 5.52 3.26
C PHE A 258 32.93 4.37 4.13
N LEU A 259 33.00 3.12 3.66
CA LEU A 259 32.47 1.96 4.38
C LEU A 259 33.45 1.41 5.42
N LEU A 260 34.75 1.44 5.17
CA LEU A 260 35.77 0.85 6.05
C LEU A 260 36.47 1.87 6.95
N GLY A 261 36.28 3.17 6.70
CA GLY A 261 36.99 4.24 7.37
C GLY A 261 38.31 4.58 6.69
N THR A 262 38.85 5.75 7.03
CA THR A 262 40.14 6.20 6.52
C THR A 262 41.27 5.43 7.19
N ARG A 263 42.26 4.97 6.40
CA ARG A 263 43.39 4.21 6.93
C ARG A 263 44.16 5.04 7.96
N GLY A 264 44.31 4.50 9.18
CA GLY A 264 45.29 4.97 10.16
C GLY A 264 44.81 5.96 11.23
N TYR A 265 43.56 6.43 11.20
CA TYR A 265 43.05 7.43 12.18
C TYR A 265 42.02 6.89 13.18
N GLY A 266 41.70 5.59 13.13
CA GLY A 266 40.69 5.00 14.02
C GLY A 266 39.26 5.47 13.74
N GLU A 267 39.04 6.17 12.62
CA GLU A 267 37.70 6.49 12.15
C GLU A 267 37.00 5.21 11.70
N GLU A 268 35.93 4.84 12.40
CA GLU A 268 35.11 3.69 12.04
C GLU A 268 34.23 4.05 10.83
N GLY A 269 34.29 3.24 9.77
CA GLY A 269 33.44 3.44 8.59
C GLY A 269 31.99 2.97 8.80
N GLU A 270 31.11 3.36 7.88
CA GLU A 270 29.66 3.12 7.98
C GLU A 270 29.26 1.63 8.03
N LEU A 271 30.16 0.71 7.62
CA LEU A 271 29.89 -0.72 7.57
C LEU A 271 29.50 -1.32 8.93
N GLN A 272 30.02 -0.77 10.03
CA GLN A 272 29.75 -1.29 11.37
C GLN A 272 28.28 -1.16 11.80
N ARG A 273 27.52 -0.25 11.18
CA ARG A 273 26.09 -0.07 11.45
C ARG A 273 25.27 -1.31 11.09
N PHE A 274 25.78 -2.14 10.19
CA PHE A 274 25.06 -3.27 9.61
C PHE A 274 25.55 -4.64 10.12
N PHE A 275 26.75 -4.69 10.68
CA PHE A 275 27.37 -5.92 11.16
C PHE A 275 27.81 -5.74 12.62
N SER A 276 27.09 -6.38 13.54
CA SER A 276 27.46 -6.43 14.95
C SER A 276 28.59 -7.44 15.25
N ASP A 277 28.77 -8.44 14.38
CA ASP A 277 29.81 -9.47 14.50
C ASP A 277 30.96 -9.23 13.51
N ARG A 278 32.18 -9.06 14.05
CA ARG A 278 33.41 -8.87 13.27
C ARG A 278 33.72 -10.06 12.36
N VAL A 279 33.37 -11.28 12.73
CA VAL A 279 33.59 -12.48 11.91
C VAL A 279 32.72 -12.42 10.65
N ILE A 280 31.45 -12.02 10.80
CA ILE A 280 30.52 -11.88 9.68
C ILE A 280 30.96 -10.72 8.78
N GLN A 281 31.39 -9.61 9.37
CA GLN A 281 31.94 -8.48 8.63
C GLN A 281 33.17 -8.88 7.81
N GLN A 282 34.13 -9.59 8.41
CA GLN A 282 35.33 -10.07 7.72
C GLN A 282 34.97 -11.01 6.57
N LYS A 283 34.03 -11.94 6.79
CA LYS A 283 33.57 -12.85 5.73
C LYS A 283 32.97 -12.11 4.54
N PHE A 284 32.15 -11.09 4.80
CA PHE A 284 31.60 -10.23 3.76
C PHE A 284 32.70 -9.52 2.97
N LEU A 285 33.71 -8.96 3.64
CA LEU A 285 34.81 -8.25 2.97
C LEU A 285 35.67 -9.18 2.12
N LEU A 286 35.95 -10.39 2.59
CA LEU A 286 36.67 -11.39 1.80
C LEU A 286 35.88 -11.81 0.55
N GLU A 287 34.56 -11.91 0.66
CA GLU A 287 33.69 -12.21 -0.47
C GLU A 287 33.69 -11.06 -1.51
N ALA A 288 33.61 -9.81 -1.05
CA ALA A 288 33.70 -8.64 -1.91
C ALA A 288 35.08 -8.52 -2.59
N ALA A 289 36.18 -8.73 -1.85
CA ALA A 289 37.54 -8.70 -2.40
C ALA A 289 37.75 -9.80 -3.46
N ARG A 290 37.22 -11.01 -3.22
CA ARG A 290 37.25 -12.09 -4.22
C ARG A 290 36.51 -11.69 -5.50
N GLN A 291 35.34 -11.07 -5.39
CA GLN A 291 34.60 -10.57 -6.55
C GLN A 291 35.38 -9.48 -7.31
N CYS A 292 36.07 -8.58 -6.60
CA CYS A 292 36.94 -7.58 -7.22
C CYS A 292 38.10 -8.24 -7.99
N GLN A 293 38.75 -9.24 -7.39
CA GLN A 293 39.82 -10.00 -8.02
C GLN A 293 39.35 -10.74 -9.27
N GLU A 294 38.18 -11.40 -9.21
CA GLU A 294 37.56 -12.09 -10.35
C GLU A 294 37.17 -11.11 -11.47
N ALA A 295 36.79 -9.87 -11.13
CA ALA A 295 36.45 -8.81 -12.07
C ALA A 295 37.67 -8.01 -12.59
N GLY A 296 38.89 -8.31 -12.13
CA GLY A 296 40.12 -7.60 -12.51
C GLY A 296 40.29 -6.22 -11.87
N LEU A 297 39.57 -5.91 -10.79
CA LEU A 297 39.64 -4.66 -10.05
C LEU A 297 40.65 -4.77 -8.90
N TYR A 298 41.95 -4.81 -9.22
CA TYR A 298 43.00 -5.07 -8.21
C TYR A 298 43.22 -3.95 -7.19
N ASP A 299 42.78 -2.72 -7.49
CA ASP A 299 42.88 -1.57 -6.61
C ASP A 299 41.74 -1.50 -5.56
N LYS A 300 40.77 -2.41 -5.64
CA LYS A 300 39.59 -2.52 -4.77
C LYS A 300 39.66 -3.79 -3.92
#